data_AF-A0A959C6W5-F1
#
_entry.id   AF-A0A959C6W5-F1
#
_cell.length_a   1.000
_cell.length_b   1.000
_cell.length_c   1.000
_cell.angle_alpha   90.00
_cell.angle_beta   90.00
_cell.angle_gamma   90.00
#
_symmetry.space_group_name_H-M   'P 1'
#
loop_
_entity.id
_entity.type
_entity.pdbx_description
1 polymer ?
#
loop_
_entity_poly.entity_id
_entity_poly.type
_entity_poly.pdbx_seq_one_letter_code
_entity_poly.pdbx_strand_id
1 'polypeptide(L)'
;EVRLIVNRDNPGFAIANNQAIRESKGEYVLLLNPDTLVEEDTFRKCLVFMDEHPDAGALGVKLIDGSGKYLPESKRGFPTPWVAFCKTFGLSTMFPKSKVFNRYYLGFLDESETHRIDVLVGAFMFIRRKALDKAGLLDEAFFMYGEDIDLSYRIVKAGYHNYYFPETKIIHYKGESTKKGSLNYVRTFYQAMIIFTRKHFSGRRASLFVLMLQAAIWLRAGITLLRNVWLKLRQPLLDAVAIYIGLVFLKNFWANYYYKDPTWFKTNVLWFNFPLYILIWLGTVWLNGGYDQRYDLRRLVRGLSIGTLILAAVYGFLDLDYRPSRALVLMGAVWAVVSTVGIRVIAHFMEFRNFRIGRDRVKNMVIVGSGGESARVMALLNQAGVMKNFIGTALPSPGPAGITPG
;
A
#
# COMPACT_ATOMS: atom_id res chain seq x y z
N GLU A 1 -25.42 -5.28 -31.49
CA GLU A 1 -24.19 -5.43 -32.30
C GLU A 1 -23.01 -4.95 -31.46
N VAL A 2 -21.91 -5.70 -31.43
CA VAL A 2 -20.68 -5.31 -30.72
C VAL A 2 -19.62 -5.01 -31.77
N ARG A 3 -18.96 -3.85 -31.65
CA ARG A 3 -17.85 -3.45 -32.53
C ARG A 3 -16.55 -3.49 -31.74
N LEU A 4 -15.55 -4.16 -32.29
CA LEU A 4 -14.23 -4.33 -31.68
C LEU A 4 -13.20 -3.50 -32.46
N ILE A 5 -12.51 -2.61 -31.75
CA ILE A 5 -11.36 -1.85 -32.28
C ILE A 5 -10.10 -2.41 -31.62
N VAL A 6 -9.19 -2.99 -32.41
CA VAL A 6 -7.96 -3.61 -31.92
C VAL A 6 -6.76 -2.70 -32.17
N ASN A 7 -6.07 -2.31 -31.10
CA ASN A 7 -4.81 -1.57 -31.18
C ASN A 7 -3.60 -2.52 -31.24
N ARG A 8 -2.57 -2.16 -32.03
CA ARG A 8 -1.33 -2.96 -32.15
C ARG A 8 -0.43 -2.84 -30.92
N ASP A 9 -0.38 -1.65 -30.34
CA ASP A 9 0.39 -1.31 -29.13
C ASP A 9 -0.57 -0.85 -28.02
N ASN A 10 -0.04 -0.51 -26.84
CA ASN A 10 -0.81 0.14 -25.77
C ASN A 10 -0.68 1.67 -25.89
N PRO A 11 -1.62 2.38 -26.55
CA PRO A 11 -1.52 3.82 -26.71
C PRO A 11 -1.93 4.60 -25.44
N GLY A 12 -2.35 3.90 -24.37
CA GLY A 12 -2.92 4.53 -23.18
C GLY A 12 -4.43 4.75 -23.28
N PHE A 13 -5.00 5.21 -22.16
CA PHE A 13 -6.46 5.25 -21.97
C PHE A 13 -7.15 6.27 -22.89
N ALA A 14 -6.62 7.49 -22.98
CA ALA A 14 -7.23 8.58 -23.74
C ALA A 14 -7.32 8.27 -25.24
N ILE A 15 -6.21 7.85 -25.85
CA ILE A 15 -6.15 7.55 -27.29
C ILE A 15 -7.10 6.40 -27.65
N ALA A 16 -7.06 5.30 -26.89
CA ALA A 16 -7.91 4.13 -27.15
C ALA A 16 -9.41 4.48 -27.05
N ASN A 17 -9.83 5.20 -26.02
CA ASN A 17 -11.23 5.61 -25.87
C ASN A 17 -11.65 6.62 -26.94
N ASN A 18 -10.78 7.57 -27.31
CA ASN A 18 -11.09 8.55 -28.35
C ASN A 18 -11.39 7.91 -29.71
N GLN A 19 -10.77 6.77 -30.05
CA GLN A 19 -11.11 6.01 -31.27
C GLN A 19 -12.59 5.59 -31.24
N ALA A 20 -13.03 4.95 -30.15
CA ALA A 20 -14.41 4.51 -29.99
C ALA A 20 -15.41 5.67 -29.89
N ILE A 21 -15.05 6.77 -29.21
CA ILE A 21 -15.92 7.94 -29.09
C ILE A 21 -16.23 8.54 -30.47
N ARG A 22 -15.23 8.66 -31.35
CA ARG A 22 -15.40 9.21 -32.70
C ARG A 22 -16.36 8.38 -33.56
N GLU A 23 -16.40 7.06 -33.35
CA GLU A 23 -17.33 6.17 -34.06
C GLU A 23 -18.73 6.08 -33.42
N SER A 24 -18.84 6.45 -32.14
CA SER A 24 -20.10 6.39 -31.40
C SER A 24 -21.13 7.39 -31.94
N LYS A 25 -22.42 7.04 -31.88
CA LYS A 25 -23.53 7.88 -32.38
C LYS A 25 -24.61 8.23 -31.34
N GLY A 26 -24.52 7.66 -30.13
CA GLY A 26 -25.53 7.86 -29.09
C GLY A 26 -25.51 9.26 -28.47
N GLU A 27 -26.66 9.78 -28.03
CA GLU A 27 -26.75 11.07 -27.33
C GLU A 27 -25.87 11.12 -26.07
N TYR A 28 -25.69 9.97 -25.43
CA TYR A 28 -24.80 9.78 -24.29
C TYR A 28 -23.65 8.84 -24.67
N VAL A 29 -22.47 9.11 -24.11
CA VAL A 29 -21.24 8.34 -24.28
C VAL A 29 -20.83 7.82 -22.91
N LEU A 30 -20.73 6.50 -22.74
CA LEU A 30 -20.27 5.89 -21.50
C LEU A 30 -18.81 5.46 -21.65
N LEU A 31 -17.93 5.98 -20.79
CA LEU A 31 -16.65 5.34 -20.51
C LEU A 31 -16.88 4.31 -19.40
N LEU A 32 -16.60 3.04 -19.69
CA LEU A 32 -16.78 1.92 -18.77
C LEU A 32 -15.52 1.07 -18.76
N ASN A 33 -14.96 0.87 -17.57
CA ASN A 33 -13.81 0.00 -17.41
C ASN A 33 -14.17 -1.48 -17.60
N PRO A 34 -13.27 -2.29 -18.18
CA PRO A 34 -13.52 -3.71 -18.42
C PRO A 34 -13.58 -4.56 -17.13
N ASP A 35 -13.04 -4.07 -16.02
CA ASP A 35 -13.04 -4.71 -14.70
C ASP A 35 -14.21 -4.23 -13.81
N THR A 36 -15.37 -4.02 -14.43
CA THR A 36 -16.59 -3.56 -13.76
C THR A 36 -17.79 -4.50 -13.95
N LEU A 37 -18.74 -4.47 -13.00
CA LEU A 37 -20.05 -5.08 -13.12
C LEU A 37 -21.13 -4.05 -12.81
N VAL A 38 -22.07 -3.88 -13.73
CA VAL A 38 -23.20 -2.95 -13.62
C VAL A 38 -24.47 -3.66 -13.12
N GLU A 39 -25.37 -2.93 -12.48
CA GLU A 39 -26.70 -3.44 -12.14
C GLU A 39 -27.61 -3.43 -13.38
N GLU A 40 -28.65 -4.27 -13.37
CA GLU A 40 -29.56 -4.43 -14.51
C GLU A 40 -30.25 -3.11 -14.94
N ASP A 41 -30.53 -2.23 -13.97
CA ASP A 41 -31.22 -0.97 -14.19
C ASP A 41 -30.30 0.28 -14.23
N THR A 42 -28.97 0.09 -14.12
CA THR A 42 -27.99 1.18 -14.06
C THR A 42 -28.18 2.18 -15.19
N PHE A 43 -28.20 1.70 -16.44
CA PHE A 43 -28.27 2.59 -17.60
C PHE A 43 -29.61 3.33 -17.71
N ARG A 44 -30.71 2.67 -17.35
CA ARG A 44 -32.05 3.30 -17.35
C ARG A 44 -32.10 4.44 -16.34
N LYS A 45 -31.63 4.22 -15.11
CA LYS A 45 -31.57 5.26 -14.07
C LYS A 45 -30.66 6.42 -14.47
N CYS A 46 -29.50 6.12 -15.06
CA CYS A 46 -28.60 7.16 -15.57
C CYS A 46 -29.24 8.01 -16.68
N LEU A 47 -29.96 7.38 -17.62
CA LEU A 47 -30.67 8.10 -18.68
C LEU A 47 -31.75 9.03 -18.10
N VAL A 48 -32.61 8.52 -17.22
CA VAL A 48 -33.66 9.32 -16.56
C VAL A 48 -33.04 10.52 -15.84
N PHE A 49 -32.01 10.30 -15.02
CA PHE A 49 -31.33 11.37 -14.31
C PHE A 49 -30.77 12.44 -15.28
N MET A 50 -30.11 12.02 -16.35
CA MET A 50 -29.52 12.95 -17.32
C MET A 50 -30.62 13.73 -18.06
N ASP A 51 -31.72 13.10 -18.46
CA ASP A 51 -32.81 13.78 -19.17
C ASP A 51 -33.50 14.82 -18.27
N GLU A 52 -33.65 14.52 -16.97
CA GLU A 52 -34.20 15.45 -15.97
C GLU A 52 -33.24 16.59 -15.58
N HIS A 53 -31.94 16.44 -15.85
CA HIS A 53 -30.91 17.43 -15.51
C HIS A 53 -30.13 17.89 -16.76
N PRO A 54 -30.68 18.83 -17.56
CA PRO A 54 -30.02 19.32 -18.78
C PRO A 54 -28.65 19.98 -18.55
N ASP A 55 -28.39 20.47 -17.34
CA ASP A 55 -27.12 21.04 -16.89
C ASP A 55 -26.06 19.96 -16.57
N ALA A 56 -26.45 18.69 -16.45
CA ALA A 56 -25.53 17.58 -16.28
C ALA A 56 -24.75 17.31 -17.57
N GLY A 57 -23.44 17.56 -17.52
CA GLY A 57 -22.51 17.24 -18.61
C GLY A 57 -21.97 15.82 -18.50
N ALA A 58 -21.75 15.34 -17.28
CA ALA A 58 -21.39 13.96 -17.02
C ALA A 58 -21.90 13.46 -15.66
N LEU A 59 -22.08 12.15 -15.57
CA LEU A 59 -22.60 11.43 -14.43
C LEU A 59 -21.67 10.27 -14.06
N GLY A 60 -21.30 10.19 -12.79
CA GLY A 60 -20.67 9.02 -12.19
C GLY A 60 -21.61 8.38 -11.16
N VAL A 61 -21.37 7.11 -10.87
CA VAL A 61 -22.22 6.31 -9.99
C VAL A 61 -21.46 5.85 -8.74
N LYS A 62 -22.18 5.26 -7.77
CA LYS A 62 -21.54 4.68 -6.59
C LYS A 62 -20.67 3.49 -6.98
N LEU A 63 -19.37 3.56 -6.69
CA LEU A 63 -18.46 2.45 -6.91
C LEU A 63 -18.27 1.66 -5.61
N ILE A 64 -18.32 0.34 -5.72
CA ILE A 64 -17.97 -0.59 -4.64
C ILE A 64 -16.90 -1.58 -5.11
N ASP A 65 -16.11 -2.12 -4.20
CA ASP A 65 -15.20 -3.22 -4.51
C ASP A 65 -15.92 -4.57 -4.51
N GLY A 66 -15.21 -5.64 -4.87
CA GLY A 66 -15.76 -7.01 -4.90
C GLY A 66 -16.22 -7.54 -3.53
N SER A 67 -15.92 -6.84 -2.43
CA SER A 67 -16.43 -7.15 -1.08
C SER A 67 -17.66 -6.32 -0.70
N GLY A 68 -18.14 -5.46 -1.60
CA GLY A 68 -19.26 -4.55 -1.37
C GLY A 68 -18.89 -3.25 -0.65
N LYS A 69 -17.59 -2.99 -0.42
CA LYS A 69 -17.15 -1.80 0.30
C LYS A 69 -17.10 -0.59 -0.64
N TYR A 70 -17.61 0.55 -0.18
CA TYR A 70 -17.56 1.81 -0.91
C TYR A 70 -16.14 2.22 -1.30
N LEU A 71 -16.01 2.68 -2.54
CA LEU A 71 -14.78 3.18 -3.12
C LEU A 71 -14.80 4.73 -3.14
N PRO A 72 -13.91 5.40 -2.37
CA PRO A 72 -13.88 6.86 -2.29
C PRO A 72 -13.63 7.58 -3.61
N GLU A 73 -13.03 6.90 -4.60
CA GLU A 73 -12.86 7.45 -5.95
C GLU A 73 -14.17 7.73 -6.69
N SER A 74 -15.32 7.24 -6.21
CA SER A 74 -16.63 7.60 -6.77
C SER A 74 -16.89 9.10 -6.74
N LYS A 75 -16.24 9.83 -5.81
CA LYS A 75 -16.33 11.28 -5.68
C LYS A 75 -14.94 11.88 -5.56
N ARG A 76 -14.55 12.80 -6.46
CA ARG A 76 -13.27 13.48 -6.36
C ARG A 76 -13.39 15.00 -6.49
N GLY A 77 -12.50 15.69 -5.78
CA GLY A 77 -12.27 17.12 -5.91
C GLY A 77 -11.16 17.44 -6.91
N PHE A 78 -11.12 18.68 -7.43
CA PHE A 78 -10.00 19.10 -8.27
C PHE A 78 -8.67 19.06 -7.51
N PRO A 79 -7.56 18.66 -8.16
CA PRO A 79 -6.25 18.55 -7.52
C PRO A 79 -5.58 19.92 -7.38
N THR A 80 -6.06 20.77 -6.46
CA THR A 80 -5.39 22.04 -6.12
C THR A 80 -4.13 21.80 -5.27
N PRO A 81 -3.23 22.79 -5.12
CA PRO A 81 -2.02 22.66 -4.30
C PRO A 81 -2.29 22.14 -2.88
N TRP A 82 -3.32 22.68 -2.23
CA TRP A 82 -3.72 22.26 -0.90
C TRP A 82 -4.26 20.83 -0.88
N VAL A 83 -5.09 20.46 -1.88
CA VAL A 83 -5.63 19.10 -1.99
C VAL A 83 -4.52 18.07 -2.18
N ALA A 84 -3.56 18.36 -3.06
CA ALA A 84 -2.40 17.50 -3.30
C ALA A 84 -1.51 17.38 -2.05
N PHE A 85 -1.30 18.48 -1.33
CA PHE A 85 -0.58 18.49 -0.05
C PHE A 85 -1.28 17.60 0.99
N CYS A 86 -2.57 17.83 1.27
CA CYS A 86 -3.31 17.02 2.24
C CYS A 86 -3.32 15.53 1.90
N LYS A 87 -3.41 15.20 0.60
CA LYS A 87 -3.37 13.82 0.12
C LYS A 87 -1.99 13.18 0.31
N THR A 88 -0.91 13.91 0.01
CA THR A 88 0.46 13.38 0.06
C THR A 88 0.94 13.16 1.50
N PHE A 89 0.57 14.06 2.41
CA PHE A 89 0.94 14.00 3.83
C PHE A 89 -0.04 13.20 4.69
N GLY A 90 -1.04 12.55 4.08
CA GLY A 90 -2.01 11.71 4.80
C GLY A 90 -3.04 12.48 5.64
N LEU A 91 -3.05 13.82 5.61
CA LEU A 91 -4.06 14.65 6.28
C LEU A 91 -5.48 14.28 5.82
N SER A 92 -5.67 13.94 4.54
CA SER A 92 -6.97 13.47 4.04
C SER A 92 -7.43 12.18 4.73
N THR A 93 -6.50 11.30 5.09
CA THR A 93 -6.79 10.03 5.75
C THR A 93 -7.00 10.21 7.25
N MET A 94 -6.26 11.12 7.88
CA MET A 94 -6.42 11.45 9.30
C MET A 94 -7.72 12.21 9.58
N PHE A 95 -8.18 13.05 8.64
CA PHE A 95 -9.40 13.86 8.79
C PHE A 95 -10.41 13.56 7.65
N PRO A 96 -10.99 12.35 7.61
CA PRO A 96 -11.76 11.87 6.45
C PRO A 96 -13.04 12.66 6.17
N LYS A 97 -13.65 13.27 7.19
CA LYS A 97 -14.89 14.07 7.09
C LYS A 97 -14.65 15.59 7.00
N SER A 98 -13.40 16.03 6.88
CA SER A 98 -13.09 17.47 6.83
C SER A 98 -13.24 18.03 5.41
N LYS A 99 -13.99 19.12 5.27
CA LYS A 99 -14.08 19.92 4.04
C LYS A 99 -12.74 20.53 3.61
N VAL A 100 -11.85 20.75 4.58
CA VAL A 100 -10.53 21.36 4.37
C VAL A 100 -9.48 20.31 4.01
N PHE A 101 -9.45 19.17 4.71
CA PHE A 101 -8.37 18.18 4.57
C PHE A 101 -8.72 17.01 3.65
N ASN A 102 -10.00 16.66 3.48
CA ASN A 102 -10.46 15.58 2.59
C ASN A 102 -11.23 16.13 1.38
N ARG A 103 -10.67 17.16 0.72
CA ARG A 103 -11.25 17.67 -0.53
C ARG A 103 -10.95 16.76 -1.72
N TYR A 104 -9.92 15.91 -1.66
CA TYR A 104 -9.59 14.98 -2.76
C TYR A 104 -10.66 13.91 -2.99
N TYR A 105 -11.16 13.25 -1.93
CA TYR A 105 -12.22 12.23 -2.03
C TYR A 105 -13.60 12.74 -1.60
N LEU A 106 -13.69 14.02 -1.25
CA LEU A 106 -14.93 14.65 -0.79
C LEU A 106 -15.61 13.83 0.32
N GLY A 107 -14.85 13.27 1.26
CA GLY A 107 -15.36 12.33 2.27
C GLY A 107 -16.39 12.93 3.23
N PHE A 108 -16.51 14.26 3.25
CA PHE A 108 -17.52 15.04 3.96
C PHE A 108 -18.90 15.04 3.28
N LEU A 109 -19.00 14.58 2.03
CA LEU A 109 -20.26 14.39 1.32
C LEU A 109 -20.81 12.99 1.62
N ASP A 110 -22.13 12.85 1.70
CA ASP A 110 -22.78 11.57 1.92
C ASP A 110 -22.62 10.64 0.70
N GLU A 111 -22.39 9.36 0.92
CA GLU A 111 -22.27 8.37 -0.16
C GLU A 111 -23.63 7.88 -0.69
N SER A 112 -24.74 8.15 0.01
CA SER A 112 -26.10 7.83 -0.42
C SER A 112 -26.87 9.01 -1.00
N GLU A 113 -26.27 10.20 -1.09
CA GLU A 113 -26.91 11.38 -1.69
C GLU A 113 -26.30 11.78 -3.03
N THR A 114 -27.15 12.29 -3.91
CA THR A 114 -26.72 12.88 -5.18
C THR A 114 -25.99 14.20 -4.93
N HIS A 115 -24.83 14.37 -5.57
CA HIS A 115 -24.00 15.55 -5.37
C HIS A 115 -23.39 16.07 -6.66
N ARG A 116 -23.33 17.40 -6.79
CA ARG A 116 -22.41 18.04 -7.73
C ARG A 116 -20.98 17.85 -7.20
N ILE A 117 -20.11 17.32 -8.05
CA ILE A 117 -18.70 17.06 -7.71
C ILE A 117 -17.78 17.62 -8.78
N ASP A 118 -16.50 17.76 -8.45
CA ASP A 118 -15.54 18.37 -9.36
C ASP A 118 -15.08 17.38 -10.44
N VAL A 119 -14.80 16.15 -10.02
CA VAL A 119 -14.10 15.15 -10.84
C VAL A 119 -14.79 13.79 -10.76
N LEU A 120 -15.10 13.21 -11.91
CA LEU A 120 -15.52 11.82 -12.08
C LEU A 120 -14.30 10.92 -12.32
N VAL A 121 -14.44 9.62 -12.10
CA VAL A 121 -13.40 8.63 -12.39
C VAL A 121 -13.74 7.90 -13.69
N GLY A 122 -12.73 7.66 -14.52
CA GLY A 122 -12.89 6.99 -15.82
C GLY A 122 -13.42 5.56 -15.76
N ALA A 123 -13.54 4.96 -14.57
CA ALA A 123 -14.12 3.64 -14.38
C ALA A 123 -15.61 3.59 -14.77
N PHE A 124 -16.34 4.68 -14.53
CA PHE A 124 -17.70 4.90 -14.99
C PHE A 124 -17.94 6.40 -15.15
N MET A 125 -17.99 6.86 -16.40
CA MET A 125 -18.24 8.26 -16.72
C MET A 125 -19.26 8.32 -17.87
N PHE A 126 -20.51 8.61 -17.52
CA PHE A 126 -21.62 8.72 -18.46
C PHE A 126 -21.80 10.17 -18.90
N ILE A 127 -21.45 10.47 -20.14
CA ILE A 127 -21.21 11.84 -20.62
C ILE A 127 -22.27 12.22 -21.64
N ARG A 128 -22.85 13.42 -21.51
CA ARG A 128 -23.73 14.00 -22.54
C ARG A 128 -22.89 14.42 -23.75
N ARG A 129 -23.26 13.97 -24.96
CA ARG A 129 -22.51 14.29 -26.19
C ARG A 129 -22.36 15.80 -26.40
N LYS A 130 -23.41 16.60 -26.19
CA LYS A 130 -23.33 18.07 -26.29
C LYS A 130 -22.27 18.67 -25.35
N ALA A 131 -22.12 18.11 -24.14
CA ALA A 131 -21.09 18.55 -23.21
C ALA A 131 -19.69 18.11 -23.67
N LEU A 132 -19.56 16.90 -24.20
CA LEU A 132 -18.32 16.37 -24.77
C LEU A 132 -17.87 17.16 -26.01
N ASP A 133 -18.79 17.50 -26.92
CA ASP A 133 -18.51 18.27 -28.12
C ASP A 133 -18.00 19.68 -27.77
N LYS A 134 -18.54 20.28 -26.71
CA LYS A 134 -18.10 21.60 -26.22
C LYS A 134 -16.80 21.53 -25.42
N ALA A 135 -16.60 20.48 -24.64
CA ALA A 135 -15.40 20.29 -23.82
C ALA A 135 -14.20 19.81 -24.65
N GLY A 136 -14.44 19.05 -25.73
CA GLY A 136 -13.47 18.26 -26.47
C GLY A 136 -13.32 16.83 -25.92
N LEU A 137 -12.70 15.94 -26.70
CA LEU A 137 -12.42 14.54 -26.36
C LEU A 137 -11.45 14.39 -25.16
N LEU A 138 -11.11 13.15 -24.75
CA LEU A 138 -10.06 12.96 -23.76
C LEU A 138 -8.73 13.51 -24.29
N ASP A 139 -7.94 14.11 -23.41
CA ASP A 139 -6.69 14.73 -23.80
C ASP A 139 -5.58 13.67 -23.93
N GLU A 140 -5.12 13.46 -25.16
CA GLU A 140 -4.17 12.40 -25.52
C GLU A 140 -2.75 12.64 -24.96
N ALA A 141 -2.47 13.81 -24.37
CA ALA A 141 -1.23 14.03 -23.62
C ALA A 141 -1.18 13.22 -22.31
N PHE A 142 -2.33 12.76 -21.81
CA PHE A 142 -2.41 11.91 -20.62
C PHE A 142 -2.42 10.44 -21.04
N PHE A 143 -1.32 9.74 -20.77
CA PHE A 143 -1.27 8.29 -20.94
C PHE A 143 -2.23 7.56 -19.99
N MET A 144 -2.30 8.00 -18.71
CA MET A 144 -3.15 7.45 -17.65
C MET A 144 -3.26 8.39 -16.42
N TYR A 145 -4.35 8.29 -15.66
CA TYR A 145 -4.63 8.95 -14.35
C TYR A 145 -4.91 10.46 -14.33
N GLY A 146 -4.95 11.13 -15.47
CA GLY A 146 -5.23 12.58 -15.53
C GLY A 146 -6.26 12.98 -16.57
N GLU A 147 -6.53 12.11 -17.52
CA GLU A 147 -7.50 12.28 -18.60
C GLU A 147 -8.93 12.49 -18.08
N ASP A 148 -9.30 11.79 -17.01
CA ASP A 148 -10.64 11.91 -16.40
C ASP A 148 -10.79 13.21 -15.58
N ILE A 149 -9.73 13.62 -14.88
CA ILE A 149 -9.64 14.91 -14.17
C ILE A 149 -9.71 16.06 -15.18
N ASP A 150 -8.94 15.97 -16.26
CA ASP A 150 -8.88 16.97 -17.31
C ASP A 150 -10.23 17.13 -18.02
N LEU A 151 -10.84 16.02 -18.44
CA LEU A 151 -12.16 16.06 -19.08
C LEU A 151 -13.23 16.59 -18.13
N SER A 152 -13.25 16.14 -16.87
CA SER A 152 -14.19 16.65 -15.86
C SER A 152 -14.05 18.16 -15.67
N TYR A 153 -12.81 18.68 -15.65
CA TYR A 153 -12.54 20.12 -15.56
C TYR A 153 -13.04 20.87 -16.80
N ARG A 154 -12.78 20.35 -18.01
CA ARG A 154 -13.22 20.98 -19.26
C ARG A 154 -14.74 20.96 -19.42
N ILE A 155 -15.43 19.92 -18.98
CA ILE A 155 -16.91 19.87 -18.93
C ILE A 155 -17.45 21.00 -18.05
N VAL A 156 -16.85 21.21 -16.87
CA VAL A 156 -17.25 22.33 -15.99
C VAL A 156 -16.96 23.69 -16.63
N LYS A 157 -15.81 23.85 -17.29
CA LYS A 157 -15.47 25.08 -18.04
C LYS A 157 -16.39 25.32 -19.24
N ALA A 158 -16.93 24.28 -19.84
CA ALA A 158 -17.91 24.35 -20.90
C ALA A 158 -19.31 24.79 -20.40
N GLY A 159 -19.49 24.99 -19.08
CA GLY A 159 -20.74 25.46 -18.48
C GLY A 159 -21.70 24.35 -18.06
N TYR A 160 -21.22 23.10 -18.00
CA TYR A 160 -21.98 21.97 -17.48
C TYR A 160 -21.54 21.60 -16.06
N HIS A 161 -22.23 20.66 -15.44
CA HIS A 161 -21.88 20.11 -14.13
C HIS A 161 -21.60 18.61 -14.18
N ASN A 162 -20.70 18.16 -13.31
CA ASN A 162 -20.48 16.74 -13.07
C ASN A 162 -21.28 16.31 -11.83
N TYR A 163 -21.97 15.18 -11.94
CA TYR A 163 -22.83 14.66 -10.88
C TYR A 163 -22.37 13.28 -10.41
N TYR A 164 -22.42 13.07 -9.10
CA TYR A 164 -22.38 11.77 -8.45
C TYR A 164 -23.80 11.32 -8.15
N PHE A 165 -24.15 10.09 -8.57
CA PHE A 165 -25.49 9.55 -8.47
C PHE A 165 -25.48 8.15 -7.80
N PRO A 166 -25.97 8.03 -6.56
CA PRO A 166 -25.84 6.80 -5.77
C PRO A 166 -27.02 5.83 -5.87
N GLU A 167 -28.09 6.14 -6.61
CA GLU A 167 -29.27 5.26 -6.71
C GLU A 167 -29.03 4.00 -7.57
N THR A 168 -27.87 3.96 -8.25
CA THR A 168 -27.29 2.74 -8.80
C THR A 168 -25.82 2.68 -8.43
N LYS A 169 -25.29 1.47 -8.37
CA LYS A 169 -23.89 1.21 -8.05
C LYS A 169 -23.30 0.20 -9.02
N ILE A 170 -21.98 0.23 -9.14
CA ILE A 170 -21.24 -0.78 -9.91
C ILE A 170 -20.13 -1.36 -9.04
N ILE A 171 -19.79 -2.62 -9.30
CA ILE A 171 -18.59 -3.22 -8.75
C ILE A 171 -17.43 -2.83 -9.65
N HIS A 172 -16.32 -2.39 -9.06
CA HIS A 172 -15.06 -2.15 -9.75
C HIS A 172 -13.96 -2.95 -9.05
N TYR A 173 -13.41 -3.96 -9.73
CA TYR A 173 -12.41 -4.92 -9.20
C TYR A 173 -10.99 -4.32 -9.12
N LYS A 174 -10.93 -3.10 -8.61
CA LYS A 174 -9.76 -2.26 -8.39
C LYS A 174 -8.48 -3.03 -8.03
N GLY A 175 -7.44 -2.83 -8.83
CA GLY A 175 -6.05 -3.19 -8.47
C GLY A 175 -5.46 -4.39 -9.20
N GLU A 176 -6.21 -5.08 -10.04
CA GLU A 176 -5.69 -6.14 -10.92
C GLU A 176 -4.75 -5.57 -12.01
N SER A 177 -5.04 -4.37 -12.53
CA SER A 177 -4.26 -3.75 -13.62
C SER A 177 -3.07 -2.90 -13.15
N THR A 178 -3.00 -2.48 -11.87
CA THR A 178 -1.85 -1.71 -11.35
C THR A 178 -1.66 -1.84 -9.83
N LYS A 179 -0.49 -2.35 -9.40
CA LYS A 179 -0.10 -2.38 -7.98
C LYS A 179 0.16 -0.95 -7.47
N LYS A 180 -0.76 -0.43 -6.65
CA LYS A 180 -0.62 0.86 -5.97
C LYS A 180 0.68 0.88 -5.14
N GLY A 181 1.58 1.81 -5.46
CA GLY A 181 2.82 2.03 -4.71
C GLY A 181 4.12 1.67 -5.43
N SER A 182 4.07 1.16 -6.67
CA SER A 182 5.27 1.09 -7.51
C SER A 182 5.78 2.51 -7.83
N LEU A 183 7.10 2.68 -7.94
CA LEU A 183 7.71 3.95 -8.34
C LEU A 183 7.16 4.45 -9.69
N ASN A 184 6.83 3.53 -10.60
CA ASN A 184 6.22 3.86 -11.89
C ASN A 184 4.82 4.44 -11.74
N TYR A 185 3.94 3.84 -10.92
CA TYR A 185 2.60 4.40 -10.65
C TYR A 185 2.70 5.83 -10.13
N VAL A 186 3.61 6.02 -9.16
CA VAL A 186 3.86 7.31 -8.54
C VAL A 186 4.30 8.32 -9.61
N ARG A 187 5.29 7.96 -10.43
CA ARG A 187 5.78 8.80 -11.54
C ARG A 187 4.69 9.17 -12.54
N THR A 188 3.91 8.20 -13.05
CA THR A 188 2.85 8.44 -14.05
C THR A 188 1.78 9.36 -13.50
N PHE A 189 1.32 9.12 -12.26
CA PHE A 189 0.34 9.99 -11.61
C PHE A 189 0.86 11.42 -11.45
N TYR A 190 2.13 11.60 -11.07
CA TYR A 190 2.72 12.94 -10.93
C TYR A 190 2.92 13.63 -12.28
N GLN A 191 3.32 12.91 -13.32
CA GLN A 191 3.41 13.45 -14.67
C GLN A 191 2.04 13.96 -15.12
N ALA A 192 0.97 13.18 -14.90
CA ALA A 192 -0.40 13.63 -15.17
C ALA A 192 -0.73 14.92 -14.41
N MET A 193 -0.40 15.03 -13.12
CA MET A 193 -0.66 16.25 -12.35
C MET A 193 0.14 17.47 -12.84
N ILE A 194 1.38 17.28 -13.30
CA ILE A 194 2.19 18.34 -13.91
C ILE A 194 1.56 18.81 -15.22
N ILE A 195 1.11 17.87 -16.08
CA ILE A 195 0.45 18.20 -17.35
C ILE A 195 -0.83 19.00 -17.07
N PHE A 196 -1.70 18.50 -16.18
CA PHE A 196 -2.92 19.17 -15.77
C PHE A 196 -2.64 20.58 -15.24
N THR A 197 -1.62 20.71 -14.38
CA THR A 197 -1.22 22.01 -13.80
C THR A 197 -0.82 23.00 -14.88
N ARG A 198 0.06 22.59 -15.80
CA ARG A 198 0.58 23.45 -16.87
C ARG A 198 -0.51 23.89 -17.85
N LYS A 199 -1.54 23.05 -18.06
CA LYS A 199 -2.66 23.35 -18.96
C LYS A 199 -3.66 24.31 -18.33
N HIS A 200 -4.02 24.10 -17.07
CA HIS A 200 -5.16 24.81 -16.45
C HIS A 200 -4.77 25.94 -15.49
N PHE A 201 -3.48 26.06 -15.14
CA PHE A 201 -2.97 27.13 -14.30
C PHE A 201 -1.86 27.89 -15.02
N SER A 202 -1.83 29.22 -14.90
CA SER A 202 -0.83 30.07 -15.54
C SER A 202 0.06 30.82 -14.53
N GLY A 203 1.26 31.19 -14.98
CA GLY A 203 2.18 32.07 -14.27
C GLY A 203 2.83 31.48 -13.01
N ARG A 204 3.09 32.35 -12.02
CA ARG A 204 3.82 32.04 -10.78
C ARG A 204 3.13 30.96 -9.93
N ARG A 205 1.80 30.86 -10.01
CA ARG A 205 0.99 29.85 -9.29
C ARG A 205 1.22 28.44 -9.81
N ALA A 206 1.33 28.27 -11.14
CA ALA A 206 1.63 26.97 -11.74
C ALA A 206 3.05 26.48 -11.37
N SER A 207 4.03 27.38 -11.44
CA SER A 207 5.42 27.05 -11.08
C SER A 207 5.57 26.67 -9.61
N LEU A 208 4.92 27.43 -8.70
CA LEU A 208 4.89 27.09 -7.28
C LEU A 208 4.21 25.74 -7.02
N PHE A 209 3.10 25.45 -7.71
CA PHE A 209 2.41 24.17 -7.55
C PHE A 209 3.27 22.99 -8.01
N VAL A 210 3.94 23.10 -9.15
CA VAL A 210 4.88 22.07 -9.63
C VAL A 210 6.01 21.87 -8.63
N LEU A 211 6.59 22.95 -8.09
CA LEU A 211 7.64 22.87 -7.08
C LEU A 211 7.15 22.16 -5.80
N MET A 212 5.95 22.51 -5.31
CA MET A 212 5.36 21.88 -4.13
C MET A 212 5.08 20.39 -4.36
N LEU A 213 4.58 20.01 -5.54
CA LEU A 213 4.38 18.61 -5.90
C LEU A 213 5.72 17.86 -5.90
N GLN A 214 6.75 18.42 -6.53
CA GLN A 214 8.09 17.83 -6.55
C GLN A 214 8.67 17.67 -5.14
N ALA A 215 8.57 18.70 -4.29
CA ALA A 215 9.03 18.63 -2.91
C ALA A 215 8.29 17.55 -2.12
N ALA A 216 6.97 17.43 -2.28
CA ALA A 216 6.17 16.41 -1.60
C ALA A 216 6.54 14.98 -2.04
N ILE A 217 6.93 14.79 -3.32
CA ILE A 217 7.45 13.51 -3.83
C ILE A 217 8.75 13.15 -3.12
N TRP A 218 9.74 14.06 -3.16
CA TRP A 218 11.05 13.83 -2.58
C TRP A 218 10.95 13.58 -1.08
N LEU A 219 10.08 14.31 -0.39
CA LEU A 219 9.81 14.07 1.01
C LEU A 219 9.20 12.67 1.25
N ARG A 220 8.18 12.27 0.47
CA ARG A 220 7.56 10.95 0.62
C ARG A 220 8.53 9.82 0.29
N ALA A 221 9.38 10.00 -0.72
CA ALA A 221 10.45 9.08 -1.06
C ALA A 221 11.46 8.98 0.11
N GLY A 222 11.86 10.12 0.68
CA GLY A 222 12.71 10.19 1.87
C GLY A 222 12.10 9.49 3.09
N ILE A 223 10.84 9.77 3.42
CA ILE A 223 10.11 9.12 4.51
C ILE A 223 10.03 7.60 4.27
N THR A 224 9.76 7.17 3.04
CA THR A 224 9.68 5.75 2.70
C THR A 224 11.04 5.07 2.84
N LEU A 225 12.12 5.73 2.39
CA LEU A 225 13.49 5.24 2.56
C LEU A 225 13.85 5.13 4.04
N LEU A 226 13.62 6.19 4.82
CA LEU A 226 13.87 6.21 6.26
C LEU A 226 13.07 5.13 6.99
N ARG A 227 11.80 4.95 6.64
CA ARG A 227 10.97 3.87 7.18
C ARG A 227 11.52 2.50 6.84
N ASN A 228 11.96 2.28 5.60
CA ASN A 228 12.52 0.99 5.17
C ASN A 228 13.84 0.69 5.87
N VAL A 229 14.72 1.69 6.00
CA VAL A 229 15.96 1.59 6.77
C VAL A 229 15.65 1.29 8.24
N TRP A 230 14.71 2.02 8.87
CA TRP A 230 14.28 1.79 10.24
C TRP A 230 13.72 0.38 10.46
N LEU A 231 12.84 -0.10 9.57
CA LEU A 231 12.25 -1.43 9.67
C LEU A 231 13.32 -2.54 9.57
N LYS A 232 14.38 -2.31 8.80
CA LYS A 232 15.52 -3.23 8.65
C LYS A 232 16.47 -3.17 9.86
N LEU A 233 16.73 -1.98 10.42
CA LEU A 233 17.71 -1.78 11.50
C LEU A 233 17.14 -1.91 12.91
N ARG A 234 15.82 -1.76 13.11
CA ARG A 234 15.22 -1.78 14.45
C ARG A 234 15.55 -3.06 15.24
N GLN A 235 15.58 -4.21 14.56
CA GLN A 235 15.76 -5.49 15.22
C GLN A 235 17.23 -5.74 15.63
N PRO A 236 18.23 -5.54 14.74
CA PRO A 236 19.63 -5.52 15.15
C PRO A 236 19.94 -4.52 16.27
N LEU A 237 19.35 -3.32 16.22
CA LEU A 237 19.59 -2.30 17.24
C LEU A 237 19.08 -2.74 18.62
N LEU A 238 17.89 -3.34 18.69
CA LEU A 238 17.35 -3.88 19.93
C LEU A 238 18.25 -4.99 20.51
N ASP A 239 18.80 -5.86 19.65
CA ASP A 239 19.74 -6.88 20.10
C ASP A 239 21.02 -6.27 20.64
N ALA A 240 21.59 -5.30 19.92
CA ALA A 240 22.82 -4.61 20.32
C ALA A 240 22.66 -3.99 21.71
N VAL A 241 21.57 -3.28 21.93
CA VAL A 241 21.26 -2.64 23.22
C VAL A 241 21.10 -3.69 24.32
N ALA A 242 20.34 -4.77 24.08
CA ALA A 242 20.11 -5.81 25.09
C ALA A 242 21.37 -6.59 25.45
N ILE A 243 22.22 -6.88 24.46
CA ILE A 243 23.52 -7.51 24.67
C ILE A 243 24.43 -6.56 25.46
N TYR A 244 24.51 -5.28 25.05
CA TYR A 244 25.36 -4.30 25.72
C TYR A 244 25.02 -4.13 27.20
N ILE A 245 23.72 -3.95 27.52
CA ILE A 245 23.25 -3.84 28.90
C ILE A 245 23.64 -5.07 29.72
N GLY A 246 23.47 -6.27 29.16
CA GLY A 246 23.86 -7.51 29.84
C GLY A 246 25.36 -7.64 30.01
N LEU A 247 26.17 -7.24 29.04
CA LEU A 247 27.64 -7.24 29.17
C LEU A 247 28.11 -6.30 30.28
N VAL A 248 27.50 -5.12 30.43
CA VAL A 248 27.77 -4.20 31.54
C VAL A 248 27.41 -4.83 32.89
N PHE A 249 26.24 -5.48 32.97
CA PHE A 249 25.83 -6.20 34.17
C PHE A 249 26.79 -7.35 34.51
N LEU A 250 27.13 -8.19 33.53
CA LEU A 250 28.06 -9.32 33.69
C LEU A 250 29.46 -8.86 34.08
N LYS A 251 29.95 -7.74 33.55
CA LYS A 251 31.21 -7.10 33.97
C LYS A 251 31.20 -6.83 35.46
N ASN A 252 30.18 -6.12 35.93
CA ASN A 252 30.07 -5.70 37.33
C ASN A 252 29.88 -6.91 38.25
N PHE A 253 29.04 -7.87 37.85
CA PHE A 253 28.86 -9.12 38.57
C PHE A 253 30.18 -9.88 38.72
N TRP A 254 30.93 -10.07 37.63
CA TRP A 254 32.17 -10.83 37.64
C TRP A 254 33.29 -10.11 38.41
N ALA A 255 33.38 -8.79 38.30
CA ALA A 255 34.33 -7.96 39.05
C ALA A 255 34.13 -8.13 40.56
N ASN A 256 32.88 -8.01 41.03
CA ASN A 256 32.54 -8.13 42.45
C ASN A 256 32.63 -9.57 42.96
N TYR A 257 32.18 -10.56 42.18
CA TYR A 257 32.10 -11.93 42.64
C TYR A 257 33.45 -12.65 42.62
N TYR A 258 34.19 -12.54 41.51
CA TYR A 258 35.43 -13.29 41.28
C TYR A 258 36.66 -12.50 41.72
N TYR A 259 36.80 -11.25 41.26
CA TYR A 259 37.96 -10.42 41.56
C TYR A 259 37.84 -9.67 42.91
N LYS A 260 36.64 -9.65 43.52
CA LYS A 260 36.34 -8.91 44.74
C LYS A 260 36.67 -7.41 44.67
N ASP A 261 36.74 -6.87 43.46
CA ASP A 261 37.06 -5.47 43.18
C ASP A 261 36.16 -4.94 42.04
N PRO A 262 35.24 -4.00 42.32
CA PRO A 262 34.36 -3.42 41.30
C PRO A 262 35.11 -2.65 40.19
N THR A 263 36.33 -2.18 40.48
CA THR A 263 37.17 -1.37 39.59
C THR A 263 38.15 -2.19 38.77
N TRP A 264 38.19 -3.51 38.97
CA TRP A 264 39.13 -4.44 38.30
C TRP A 264 39.18 -4.28 36.78
N PHE A 265 38.02 -4.13 36.13
CA PHE A 265 37.96 -3.95 34.68
C PHE A 265 38.19 -2.49 34.28
N LYS A 266 39.25 -2.28 33.48
CA LYS A 266 39.54 -1.03 32.78
C LYS A 266 38.31 -0.54 31.98
N THR A 267 38.14 0.78 31.88
CA THR A 267 37.02 1.42 31.15
C THR A 267 37.04 1.18 29.65
N ASN A 268 38.19 0.83 29.07
CA ASN A 268 38.32 0.46 27.65
C ASN A 268 37.40 -0.71 27.24
N VAL A 269 37.06 -1.61 28.18
CA VAL A 269 36.15 -2.74 27.94
C VAL A 269 34.78 -2.28 27.43
N LEU A 270 34.30 -1.12 27.91
CA LEU A 270 32.98 -0.59 27.55
C LEU A 270 32.94 -0.05 26.11
N TRP A 271 34.02 0.59 25.65
CA TRP A 271 34.03 1.31 24.37
C TRP A 271 34.77 0.58 23.25
N PHE A 272 35.58 -0.43 23.57
CA PHE A 272 36.29 -1.24 22.59
C PHE A 272 35.76 -2.69 22.57
N ASN A 273 35.91 -3.43 23.67
CA ASN A 273 35.59 -4.86 23.70
C ASN A 273 34.09 -5.13 23.48
N PHE A 274 33.20 -4.47 24.21
CA PHE A 274 31.76 -4.74 24.08
C PHE A 274 31.20 -4.40 22.68
N PRO A 275 31.53 -3.24 22.08
CA PRO A 275 31.19 -2.98 20.69
C PRO A 275 31.76 -4.03 19.73
N LEU A 276 33.02 -4.46 19.92
CA LEU A 276 33.62 -5.51 19.09
C LEU A 276 32.85 -6.84 19.19
N TYR A 277 32.46 -7.26 20.41
CA TYR A 277 31.74 -8.51 20.64
C TYR A 277 30.37 -8.47 19.97
N ILE A 278 29.65 -7.36 20.16
CA ILE A 278 28.33 -7.14 19.54
C ILE A 278 28.46 -7.10 18.02
N LEU A 279 29.44 -6.39 17.46
CA LEU A 279 29.65 -6.33 16.01
C LEU A 279 29.89 -7.72 15.41
N ILE A 280 30.73 -8.54 16.04
CA ILE A 280 30.98 -9.91 15.57
C ILE A 280 29.72 -10.76 15.67
N TRP A 281 29.03 -10.79 16.82
CA TRP A 281 27.81 -11.59 16.99
C TRP A 281 26.68 -11.17 16.04
N LEU A 282 26.39 -9.87 15.95
CA LEU A 282 25.31 -9.40 15.09
C LEU A 282 25.68 -9.49 13.61
N GLY A 283 26.96 -9.31 13.26
CA GLY A 283 27.48 -9.52 11.91
C GLY A 283 27.30 -10.96 11.44
N THR A 284 27.60 -11.95 12.29
CA THR A 284 27.39 -13.36 11.92
C THR A 284 25.92 -13.75 11.90
N VAL A 285 25.07 -13.20 12.77
CA VAL A 285 23.61 -13.38 12.68
C VAL A 285 23.07 -12.80 11.37
N TRP A 286 23.59 -11.64 10.95
CA TRP A 286 23.23 -11.01 9.68
C TRP A 286 23.64 -11.87 8.47
N LEU A 287 24.90 -12.34 8.41
CA LEU A 287 25.37 -13.25 7.36
C LEU A 287 24.61 -14.59 7.32
N ASN A 288 24.04 -15.02 8.44
CA ASN A 288 23.23 -16.23 8.56
C ASN A 288 21.76 -16.02 8.16
N GLY A 289 21.37 -14.80 7.79
CA GLY A 289 19.99 -14.45 7.47
C GLY A 289 19.05 -14.45 8.68
N GLY A 290 19.59 -14.34 9.90
CA GLY A 290 18.80 -14.30 11.15
C GLY A 290 17.93 -13.05 11.26
N TYR A 291 18.21 -12.01 10.48
CA TYR A 291 17.39 -10.80 10.36
C TYR A 291 16.41 -10.81 9.18
N ASP A 292 16.63 -11.68 8.19
CA ASP A 292 15.70 -11.85 7.06
C ASP A 292 14.47 -12.65 7.49
N GLN A 293 14.68 -13.68 8.32
CA GLN A 293 13.61 -14.47 8.95
C GLN A 293 13.63 -14.26 10.47
N ARG A 294 13.01 -13.15 10.91
CA ARG A 294 13.01 -12.67 12.31
C ARG A 294 12.68 -13.74 13.38
N TYR A 295 11.85 -14.71 13.03
CA TYR A 295 11.33 -15.74 13.94
C TYR A 295 11.96 -17.13 13.73
N ASP A 296 12.95 -17.26 12.84
CA ASP A 296 13.74 -18.49 12.73
C ASP A 296 14.84 -18.49 13.80
N LEU A 297 14.52 -19.09 14.95
CA LEU A 297 15.44 -19.21 16.08
C LEU A 297 16.67 -20.04 15.75
N ARG A 298 16.61 -20.96 14.78
CA ARG A 298 17.75 -21.81 14.42
C ARG A 298 18.84 -20.99 13.75
N ARG A 299 18.45 -20.11 12.81
CA ARG A 299 19.40 -19.18 12.14
C ARG A 299 20.02 -18.20 13.13
N LEU A 300 19.22 -17.70 14.07
CA LEU A 300 19.70 -16.80 15.13
C LEU A 300 20.75 -17.47 16.00
N VAL A 301 20.42 -18.63 16.60
CA VAL A 301 21.33 -19.34 17.51
C VAL A 301 22.60 -19.78 16.76
N ARG A 302 22.46 -20.33 15.55
CA ARG A 302 23.59 -20.70 14.70
C ARG A 302 24.51 -19.51 14.42
N GLY A 303 23.93 -18.34 14.11
CA GLY A 303 24.68 -17.10 13.89
C GLY A 303 25.49 -16.68 15.11
N LEU A 304 24.87 -16.70 16.30
CA LEU A 304 25.53 -16.36 17.56
C LEU A 304 26.62 -17.37 17.94
N SER A 305 26.39 -18.67 17.71
CA SER A 305 27.41 -19.71 17.94
C SER A 305 28.63 -19.51 17.05
N ILE A 306 28.43 -19.28 15.74
CA ILE A 306 29.53 -18.98 14.81
C ILE A 306 30.26 -17.70 15.24
N GLY A 307 29.52 -16.64 15.59
CA GLY A 307 30.10 -15.40 16.09
C GLY A 307 30.91 -15.58 17.36
N THR A 308 30.50 -16.48 18.25
CA THR A 308 31.26 -16.81 19.47
C THR A 308 32.57 -17.52 19.15
N LEU A 309 32.58 -18.43 18.18
CA LEU A 309 33.81 -19.10 17.73
C LEU A 309 34.78 -18.10 17.08
N ILE A 310 34.27 -17.22 16.21
CA ILE A 310 35.06 -16.14 15.59
C ILE A 310 35.60 -15.20 16.66
N LEU A 311 34.74 -14.80 17.61
CA LEU A 311 35.14 -13.92 18.70
C LEU A 311 36.23 -14.56 19.57
N ALA A 312 36.13 -15.85 19.88
CA ALA A 312 37.17 -16.57 20.63
C ALA A 312 38.50 -16.62 19.86
N ALA A 313 38.46 -16.81 18.54
CA ALA A 313 39.64 -16.76 17.69
C ALA A 313 40.27 -15.36 17.67
N VAL A 314 39.48 -14.32 17.36
CA VAL A 314 39.91 -12.91 17.37
C VAL A 314 40.47 -12.51 18.73
N TYR A 315 39.80 -12.89 19.82
CA TYR A 315 40.25 -12.64 21.18
C TYR A 315 41.64 -13.21 21.44
N GLY A 316 41.99 -14.35 20.84
CA GLY A 316 43.32 -14.95 20.96
C GLY A 316 44.45 -14.09 20.40
N PHE A 317 44.17 -13.30 19.35
CA PHE A 317 45.12 -12.44 18.65
C PHE A 317 45.23 -11.02 19.21
N LEU A 318 44.36 -10.63 20.14
CA LEU A 318 44.42 -9.32 20.78
C LEU A 318 45.59 -9.23 21.77
N ASP A 319 46.19 -8.04 21.90
CA ASP A 319 47.18 -7.77 22.94
C ASP A 319 46.59 -7.98 24.34
N LEU A 320 47.45 -8.23 25.33
CA LEU A 320 47.03 -8.49 26.71
C LEU A 320 46.13 -7.39 27.28
N ASP A 321 46.35 -6.13 26.90
CA ASP A 321 45.55 -4.98 27.34
C ASP A 321 44.09 -4.99 26.84
N TYR A 322 43.82 -5.75 25.78
CA TYR A 322 42.49 -5.89 25.17
C TYR A 322 41.86 -7.26 25.42
N ARG A 323 42.46 -8.07 26.30
CA ARG A 323 41.96 -9.39 26.71
C ARG A 323 41.44 -9.37 28.15
N PRO A 324 40.30 -8.71 28.44
CA PRO A 324 39.85 -8.46 29.81
C PRO A 324 39.48 -9.72 30.59
N SER A 325 38.75 -10.66 29.97
CA SER A 325 38.36 -11.92 30.60
C SER A 325 37.72 -12.87 29.59
N ARG A 326 38.22 -14.11 29.51
CA ARG A 326 37.58 -15.19 28.72
C ARG A 326 36.20 -15.56 29.29
N ALA A 327 36.02 -15.44 30.61
CA ALA A 327 34.73 -15.68 31.25
C ALA A 327 33.67 -14.69 30.77
N LEU A 328 34.03 -13.42 30.54
CA LEU A 328 33.10 -12.42 29.98
C LEU A 328 32.68 -12.76 28.55
N VAL A 329 33.57 -13.34 27.73
CA VAL A 329 33.22 -13.79 26.37
C VAL A 329 32.20 -14.94 26.44
N LEU A 330 32.42 -15.94 27.30
CA LEU A 330 31.52 -17.08 27.44
C LEU A 330 30.16 -16.70 28.04
N MET A 331 30.15 -16.00 29.17
CA MET A 331 28.91 -15.52 29.80
C MET A 331 28.16 -14.56 28.87
N GLY A 332 28.89 -13.70 28.16
CA GLY A 332 28.33 -12.80 27.16
C GLY A 332 27.67 -13.55 26.01
N ALA A 333 28.26 -14.65 25.52
CA ALA A 333 27.67 -15.48 24.48
C ALA A 333 26.36 -16.12 24.93
N VAL A 334 26.32 -16.66 26.16
CA VAL A 334 25.09 -17.21 26.76
C VAL A 334 24.03 -16.11 26.88
N TRP A 335 24.40 -14.95 27.41
CA TRP A 335 23.49 -13.81 27.51
C TRP A 335 22.97 -13.35 26.15
N ALA A 336 23.82 -13.29 25.12
CA ALA A 336 23.43 -12.88 23.79
C ALA A 336 22.38 -13.83 23.21
N VAL A 337 22.51 -15.13 23.41
CA VAL A 337 21.48 -16.11 23.01
C VAL A 337 20.18 -15.88 23.80
N VAL A 338 20.26 -15.83 25.13
CA VAL A 338 19.08 -15.70 26.00
C VAL A 338 18.30 -14.40 25.71
N SER A 339 19.01 -13.28 25.66
CA SER A 339 18.40 -11.96 25.45
C SER A 339 17.78 -11.83 24.05
N THR A 340 18.49 -12.24 22.99
CA THR A 340 17.97 -12.11 21.62
C THR A 340 16.82 -13.06 21.33
N VAL A 341 16.88 -14.31 21.81
CA VAL A 341 15.76 -15.27 21.74
C VAL A 341 14.58 -14.76 22.54
N GLY A 342 14.80 -14.26 23.76
CA GLY A 342 13.75 -13.65 24.60
C GLY A 342 13.03 -12.51 23.88
N ILE A 343 13.79 -11.61 23.24
CA ILE A 343 13.22 -10.53 22.39
C ILE A 343 12.35 -11.10 21.27
N ARG A 344 12.76 -12.20 20.61
CA ARG A 344 11.96 -12.81 19.52
C ARG A 344 10.68 -13.43 20.04
N VAL A 345 10.74 -14.13 21.17
CA VAL A 345 9.58 -14.75 21.81
C VAL A 345 8.56 -13.69 22.20
N ILE A 346 9.00 -12.62 22.87
CA ILE A 346 8.14 -11.49 23.27
C ILE A 346 7.56 -10.81 22.03
N ALA A 347 8.39 -10.49 21.03
CA ALA A 347 7.92 -9.85 19.81
C ALA A 347 6.91 -10.70 19.04
N HIS A 348 7.13 -12.02 18.97
CA HIS A 348 6.18 -12.95 18.34
C HIS A 348 4.86 -13.00 19.10
N PHE A 349 4.91 -13.04 20.44
CA PHE A 349 3.72 -13.02 21.26
C PHE A 349 2.94 -11.70 21.12
N MET A 350 3.60 -10.56 21.06
CA MET A 350 2.94 -9.26 20.84
C MET A 350 2.26 -9.18 19.46
N GLU A 351 2.88 -9.76 18.43
CA GLU A 351 2.36 -9.69 17.05
C GLU A 351 1.27 -10.74 16.77
N PHE A 352 1.42 -11.97 17.29
CA PHE A 352 0.53 -13.09 16.97
C PHE A 352 -0.27 -13.65 18.15
N ARG A 353 -0.08 -13.11 19.36
CA ARG A 353 -0.74 -13.56 20.61
C ARG A 353 -0.58 -15.06 20.88
N ASN A 354 0.54 -15.64 20.47
CA ASN A 354 0.87 -17.05 20.68
C ASN A 354 2.39 -17.31 20.68
N PHE A 355 2.79 -18.49 21.17
CA PHE A 355 4.18 -18.93 21.29
C PHE A 355 4.63 -19.95 20.22
N ARG A 356 3.86 -20.16 19.14
CA ARG A 356 4.17 -21.15 18.09
C ARG A 356 5.15 -20.58 17.07
N ILE A 357 6.42 -20.47 17.45
CA ILE A 357 7.50 -19.93 16.62
C ILE A 357 8.04 -21.03 15.68
N GLY A 358 8.21 -20.71 14.38
CA GLY A 358 8.86 -21.60 13.41
C GLY A 358 7.96 -22.61 12.68
N ARG A 359 6.63 -22.44 12.71
CA ARG A 359 5.73 -23.14 11.77
C ARG A 359 5.17 -22.14 10.78
N ASP A 360 5.54 -22.28 9.50
CA ASP A 360 4.81 -21.63 8.41
C ASP A 360 3.35 -22.08 8.50
N ARG A 361 2.46 -21.16 8.86
CA ARG A 361 1.02 -21.44 8.79
C ARG A 361 0.69 -21.63 7.32
N VAL A 362 0.49 -22.88 6.90
CA VAL A 362 -0.25 -23.17 5.68
C VAL A 362 -1.59 -22.44 5.83
N LYS A 363 -1.81 -21.41 5.00
CA LYS A 363 -3.03 -20.61 5.09
C LYS A 363 -4.21 -21.49 4.71
N ASN A 364 -5.23 -21.45 5.55
CA ASN A 364 -6.51 -22.10 5.28
C ASN A 364 -7.20 -21.42 4.08
N MET A 365 -7.81 -22.21 3.20
CA MET A 365 -8.52 -21.75 2.00
C MET A 365 -9.94 -22.32 1.98
N VAL A 366 -10.92 -21.46 1.71
CA VAL A 366 -12.30 -21.83 1.35
C VAL A 366 -12.60 -21.20 0.00
N ILE A 367 -13.28 -21.92 -0.89
CA ILE A 367 -13.73 -21.39 -2.19
C ILE A 367 -15.22 -21.12 -2.10
N VAL A 368 -15.63 -19.92 -2.48
CA VAL A 368 -17.04 -19.51 -2.47
C VAL A 368 -17.52 -19.41 -3.92
N GLY A 369 -18.50 -20.23 -4.30
CA GLY A 369 -19.00 -20.28 -5.67
C GLY A 369 -19.96 -21.45 -5.88
N SER A 370 -20.55 -21.53 -7.07
CA SER A 370 -21.33 -22.71 -7.47
C SER A 370 -20.43 -23.95 -7.49
N GLY A 371 -21.03 -25.16 -7.43
CA GLY A 371 -20.25 -26.40 -7.44
C GLY A 371 -19.32 -26.52 -8.65
N GLY A 372 -19.81 -26.15 -9.84
CA GLY A 372 -19.01 -26.15 -11.08
C GLY A 372 -17.86 -25.14 -11.07
N GLU A 373 -18.10 -23.91 -10.64
CA GLU A 373 -17.04 -22.90 -10.56
C GLU A 373 -16.01 -23.22 -9.48
N SER A 374 -16.44 -23.76 -8.35
CA SER A 374 -15.54 -24.16 -7.28
C SER A 374 -14.58 -25.27 -7.73
N ALA A 375 -15.07 -26.24 -8.52
CA ALA A 375 -14.25 -27.29 -9.12
C ALA A 375 -13.24 -26.73 -10.14
N ARG A 376 -13.67 -25.79 -10.99
CA ARG A 376 -12.80 -25.12 -11.97
C ARG A 376 -11.66 -24.35 -11.29
N VAL A 377 -11.97 -23.59 -10.24
CA VAL A 377 -10.97 -22.83 -9.46
C VAL A 377 -10.00 -23.78 -8.75
N MET A 378 -10.48 -24.89 -8.19
CA MET A 378 -9.61 -25.92 -7.61
C MET A 378 -8.61 -26.49 -8.62
N ALA A 379 -9.06 -26.81 -9.83
CA ALA A 379 -8.18 -27.32 -10.88
C ALA A 379 -7.06 -26.33 -11.25
N LEU A 380 -7.39 -25.04 -11.37
CA LEU A 380 -6.43 -23.98 -11.65
C LEU A 380 -5.40 -23.81 -10.52
N LEU A 381 -5.84 -23.86 -9.26
CA LEU A 381 -4.97 -23.73 -8.10
C LEU A 381 -3.99 -24.89 -7.97
N ASN A 382 -4.45 -26.11 -8.29
CA ASN A 382 -3.60 -27.30 -8.32
C ASN A 382 -2.56 -27.20 -9.45
N GLN A 383 -2.97 -26.78 -10.65
CA GLN A 383 -2.06 -26.58 -11.78
C GLN A 383 -1.00 -25.50 -11.50
N ALA A 384 -1.36 -24.46 -10.74
CA ALA A 384 -0.46 -23.39 -10.33
C ALA A 384 0.43 -23.73 -9.11
N GLY A 385 0.34 -24.95 -8.56
CA GLY A 385 1.19 -25.39 -7.45
C GLY A 385 0.98 -24.62 -6.13
N VAL A 386 -0.23 -24.09 -5.91
CA VAL A 386 -0.52 -23.23 -4.77
C VAL A 386 -0.69 -24.07 -3.49
N MET A 387 0.35 -24.17 -2.66
CA MET A 387 0.27 -24.89 -1.38
C MET A 387 -0.57 -24.12 -0.34
N LYS A 388 -1.83 -24.52 -0.16
CA LYS A 388 -2.73 -24.05 0.91
C LYS A 388 -3.52 -25.21 1.52
N ASN A 389 -4.02 -25.02 2.74
CA ASN A 389 -4.82 -26.02 3.44
C ASN A 389 -6.28 -25.80 3.05
N PHE A 390 -6.78 -26.59 2.10
CA PHE A 390 -8.15 -26.48 1.62
C PHE A 390 -9.12 -27.01 2.68
N ILE A 391 -10.01 -26.14 3.16
CA ILE A 391 -11.01 -26.48 4.18
C ILE A 391 -12.33 -26.94 3.54
N GLY A 392 -12.70 -26.40 2.37
CA GLY A 392 -13.93 -26.76 1.69
C GLY A 392 -14.47 -25.70 0.74
N THR A 393 -15.67 -25.95 0.20
CA THR A 393 -16.43 -25.03 -0.65
C THR A 393 -17.64 -24.46 0.10
N ALA A 394 -18.00 -23.21 -0.14
CA ALA A 394 -19.23 -22.60 0.37
C ALA A 394 -20.10 -22.10 -0.80
N LEU A 395 -21.39 -22.44 -0.76
CA LEU A 395 -22.38 -21.93 -1.70
C LEU A 395 -22.87 -20.56 -1.22
N PRO A 396 -22.91 -19.52 -2.09
CA PRO A 396 -23.64 -18.32 -1.76
C PRO A 396 -25.13 -18.67 -1.67
N SER A 397 -25.74 -18.57 -0.48
CA SER A 397 -27.19 -18.72 -0.35
C SER A 397 -27.87 -17.58 -1.11
N PRO A 398 -28.90 -17.83 -1.94
CA PRO A 398 -29.84 -16.78 -2.27
C PRO A 398 -30.44 -16.30 -0.95
N GLY A 399 -30.44 -14.99 -0.70
CA GLY A 399 -31.21 -14.41 0.40
C GLY A 399 -32.70 -14.79 0.26
N PRO A 400 -33.50 -14.69 1.32
CA PRO A 400 -34.90 -15.07 1.25
C PRO A 400 -35.64 -14.14 0.28
N ALA A 401 -35.87 -14.61 -0.94
CA ALA A 401 -36.88 -14.06 -1.83
C ALA A 401 -38.23 -14.36 -1.19
N GLY A 402 -39.06 -13.33 -1.10
CA GLY A 402 -40.33 -13.34 -0.40
C GLY A 402 -41.30 -14.42 -0.86
N ILE A 403 -42.18 -14.74 0.08
CA ILE A 403 -43.50 -15.35 -0.04
C ILE A 403 -44.07 -15.29 -1.47
N THR A 404 -44.39 -16.46 -2.03
CA THR A 404 -45.60 -16.63 -2.85
C THR A 404 -46.23 -17.98 -2.50
N PRO A 405 -47.54 -18.01 -2.17
CA PRO A 405 -48.30 -19.24 -1.93
C PRO A 405 -48.75 -19.87 -3.25
N GLY A 406 -48.86 -21.20 -3.26
CA GLY A 406 -49.35 -22.01 -4.38
C GLY A 406 -49.02 -23.47 -4.16
#